data_AF-A0A8K0DEP6-F1
#
_entry.id   AF-A0A8K0DEP6-F1
#
_cell.length_a   1.000
_cell.length_b   1.000
_cell.length_c   1.000
_cell.angle_alpha   90.00
_cell.angle_beta   90.00
_cell.angle_gamma   90.00
#
_symmetry.space_group_name_H-M   'P 1'
#
loop_
_entity.id
_entity.type
_entity.pdbx_description
1 polymer ?
#
loop_
_entity_poly.entity_id
_entity_poly.type
_entity_poly.pdbx_seq_one_letter_code
_entity_poly.pdbx_strand_id
1 'polypeptide(L)'
;SISFVLVTSSLAFLLLSLCYYLIDVKEYWSGKPFLFAGMNAIFMYVGHSMTYGNFPIRWVPVKEVGLNTHFITLIENVWATGMWVVIAYYLFTIKFFLSI
;
A
#
# COMPACT_ATOMS: atom_id res chain seq x y z
N SER A 1 -13.35 3.69 -20.89
CA SER A 1 -13.85 5.06 -21.14
C SER A 1 -12.74 6.07 -21.03
N ILE A 2 -12.61 7.00 -21.98
CA ILE A 2 -11.64 8.10 -21.95
C ILE A 2 -11.82 8.98 -20.71
N SER A 3 -13.07 9.24 -20.29
CA SER A 3 -13.36 10.03 -19.10
C SER A 3 -12.78 9.42 -17.81
N PHE A 4 -12.79 8.08 -17.68
CA PHE A 4 -12.19 7.40 -16.53
C PHE A 4 -10.67 7.58 -16.50
N VAL A 5 -10.01 7.44 -17.66
CA VAL A 5 -8.57 7.62 -17.78
C VAL A 5 -8.19 9.07 -17.48
N LEU A 6 -8.92 10.04 -18.04
CA LEU A 6 -8.65 11.46 -17.83
C LEU A 6 -8.76 11.86 -16.35
N VAL A 7 -9.83 11.41 -15.68
CA VAL A 7 -10.05 11.68 -14.24
C VAL A 7 -9.00 11.00 -13.37
N THR A 8 -8.65 9.75 -13.66
CA THR A 8 -7.61 9.02 -12.91
C THR A 8 -6.25 9.67 -13.09
N SER A 9 -5.89 10.05 -14.33
CA SER A 9 -4.62 10.71 -14.63
C SER A 9 -4.54 12.10 -13.99
N SER A 10 -5.61 12.91 -14.06
CA SER A 10 -5.61 14.24 -13.44
C SER A 10 -5.47 14.15 -11.93
N LEU A 11 -6.17 13.21 -11.27
CA LEU A 11 -6.01 12.95 -9.84
C LEU A 11 -4.61 12.47 -9.49
N ALA A 12 -4.00 11.60 -10.29
CA ALA A 12 -2.64 11.14 -10.07
C ALA A 12 -1.61 12.28 -10.14
N PHE A 13 -1.73 13.18 -11.13
CA PHE A 13 -0.86 14.35 -11.23
C PHE A 13 -1.08 15.35 -10.09
N LEU A 14 -2.32 15.57 -9.66
CA LEU A 14 -2.63 16.40 -8.50
C LEU A 14 -2.03 15.82 -7.22
N LEU A 15 -2.17 14.51 -6.99
CA LEU A 15 -1.58 13.82 -5.85
C LEU A 15 -0.05 13.94 -5.87
N LEU A 16 0.58 13.70 -7.02
CA LEU A 16 2.02 13.83 -7.18
C LEU A 16 2.50 15.26 -6.89
N SER A 17 1.80 16.27 -7.40
CA SER A 17 2.11 17.68 -7.15
C SER A 17 2.03 18.04 -5.66
N LEU A 18 1.01 17.52 -4.97
CA LEU A 18 0.85 17.71 -3.53
C LEU A 18 1.98 17.03 -2.74
N CYS A 19 2.34 15.79 -3.09
CA CYS A 19 3.47 15.09 -2.49
C CYS A 19 4.79 15.84 -2.71
N TYR A 20 5.06 16.31 -3.94
CA TYR A 20 6.23 17.11 -4.28
C TYR A 20 6.32 18.38 -3.43
N TYR A 21 5.21 19.11 -3.30
CA TYR A 21 5.19 20.33 -2.49
C TYR A 21 5.46 20.06 -1.00
N LEU A 22 4.86 19.00 -0.43
CA LEU A 22 5.01 18.68 0.99
C LEU A 22 6.41 18.12 1.33
N ILE A 23 6.98 17.31 0.44
CA ILE A 23 8.26 16.62 0.66
C ILE A 23 9.43 17.50 0.23
N ASP A 24 9.42 18.00 -1.01
CA ASP A 24 10.60 18.64 -1.62
C ASP A 24 10.65 20.16 -1.39
N VAL A 25 9.50 20.84 -1.30
CA VAL A 25 9.47 22.32 -1.12
C VAL A 25 9.42 22.70 0.35
N LYS A 26 8.55 22.04 1.11
CA LYS A 26 8.32 22.36 2.53
C LYS A 26 9.18 21.55 3.49
N GLU A 27 9.78 20.44 3.03
CA GLU A 27 10.54 19.48 3.84
C GLU A 27 9.83 19.04 5.14
N TYR A 28 8.49 19.12 5.19
CA TYR A 28 7.72 18.74 6.37
C TYR A 28 7.79 17.23 6.63
N TRP A 29 8.12 16.46 5.59
CA TRP A 29 8.14 15.01 5.65
C TRP A 29 9.20 14.40 4.76
N SER A 30 9.96 13.45 5.28
CA SER A 30 11.05 12.74 4.59
C SER A 30 10.57 11.71 3.54
N GLY A 31 9.27 11.61 3.24
CA GLY A 31 8.72 10.65 2.26
C GLY A 31 8.64 9.18 2.72
N LYS A 32 8.97 8.89 4.00
CA LYS A 32 8.82 7.57 4.63
C LYS A 32 7.38 7.43 5.17
N PRO A 33 6.60 6.38 4.86
CA PRO A 33 7.01 5.02 4.53
C PRO A 33 6.93 4.65 3.03
N PHE A 34 6.46 5.56 2.17
CA PHE A 34 6.33 5.29 0.73
C PHE A 34 7.66 4.89 0.10
N LEU A 35 8.75 5.50 0.55
CA LEU A 35 10.10 5.17 0.09
C LEU A 35 10.51 3.73 0.46
N PHE A 36 10.18 3.26 1.66
CA PHE A 36 10.48 1.89 2.11
C PHE A 36 9.68 0.83 1.36
N ALA A 37 8.39 1.10 1.15
CA ALA A 37 7.53 0.24 0.36
C ALA A 37 7.96 0.20 -1.12
N GLY A 38 8.34 1.36 -1.68
CA GLY A 38 8.79 1.49 -3.06
C GLY A 38 10.11 0.76 -3.35
N MET A 39 11.09 0.85 -2.46
CA MET A 39 12.38 0.15 -2.62
C MET A 39 12.26 -1.38 -2.58
N ASN A 40 11.19 -1.91 -1.99
CA ASN A 40 10.94 -3.35 -1.87
C ASN A 40 9.62 -3.79 -2.53
N ALA A 41 9.22 -3.09 -3.60
CA ALA A 41 7.94 -3.30 -4.26
C ALA A 41 7.77 -4.72 -4.82
N ILE A 42 8.81 -5.30 -5.41
CA ILE A 42 8.77 -6.67 -5.97
C ILE A 42 8.53 -7.70 -4.87
N PHE A 43 9.29 -7.61 -3.77
CA PHE A 43 9.13 -8.50 -2.63
C PHE A 43 7.72 -8.36 -2.01
N MET A 44 7.24 -7.13 -1.85
CA MET A 44 5.90 -6.86 -1.33
C MET A 44 4.80 -7.43 -2.23
N TYR A 45 4.96 -7.31 -3.55
CA TYR A 45 4.01 -7.87 -4.53
C TYR A 45 3.97 -9.40 -4.48
N VAL A 46 5.13 -10.04 -4.54
CA VAL A 46 5.22 -11.52 -4.49
C VAL A 46 4.72 -12.03 -3.15
N GLY A 47 5.16 -11.41 -2.05
CA GLY A 47 4.73 -11.78 -0.71
C GLY A 47 3.23 -11.58 -0.49
N HIS A 48 2.63 -10.51 -0.99
CA HIS A 48 1.18 -10.30 -0.95
C HIS A 48 0.44 -11.37 -1.76
N SER A 49 0.99 -11.75 -2.92
CA SER A 49 0.41 -12.79 -3.78
C SER A 49 0.45 -14.17 -3.11
N MET A 50 1.54 -14.49 -2.40
CA MET A 50 1.69 -15.75 -1.66
C MET A 50 0.84 -15.80 -0.38
N THR A 51 0.60 -14.64 0.25
CA THR A 51 -0.17 -14.53 1.50
C THR A 51 -1.64 -14.21 1.26
N TYR A 52 -2.08 -14.23 0.00
CA TYR A 52 -3.46 -13.99 -0.39
C TYR A 52 -4.39 -15.05 0.25
N GLY A 53 -5.13 -14.66 1.28
CA GLY A 53 -6.09 -15.53 1.98
C GLY A 53 -5.51 -16.37 3.11
N ASN A 54 -4.24 -16.16 3.49
CA ASN A 54 -3.62 -16.81 4.64
C ASN A 54 -3.50 -15.84 5.82
N PHE A 55 -3.96 -16.27 7.00
CA PHE A 55 -3.70 -15.58 8.27
C PHE A 55 -2.17 -15.54 8.49
N PRO A 56 -1.55 -14.41 8.90
CA PRO A 56 -2.10 -13.23 9.58
C PRO A 56 -2.21 -11.94 8.74
N ILE A 57 -1.81 -11.96 7.46
CA ILE A 57 -1.69 -10.73 6.63
C ILE A 57 -3.02 -10.38 5.96
N ARG A 58 -3.75 -11.37 5.45
CA ARG A 58 -5.11 -11.16 4.96
C ARG A 58 -5.97 -12.35 5.31
N TRP A 59 -6.90 -12.16 6.24
CA TRP A 59 -7.96 -13.13 6.48
C TRP A 59 -9.09 -12.89 5.49
N VAL A 60 -9.67 -13.95 4.95
CA VAL A 60 -10.95 -13.81 4.25
C VAL A 60 -12.00 -13.59 5.35
N PRO A 61 -12.64 -12.41 5.44
CA PRO A 61 -13.76 -12.24 6.36
C PRO A 61 -14.79 -13.29 5.98
N VAL A 62 -15.44 -13.91 6.97
CA VAL A 62 -16.42 -14.98 6.77
C VAL A 62 -17.57 -14.46 5.89
N LYS A 63 -17.40 -14.56 4.57
CA LYS A 63 -18.36 -14.09 3.56
C LYS A 63 -19.67 -14.87 3.64
N GLU A 64 -19.63 -16.07 4.21
CA GLU A 64 -20.75 -17.01 4.30
C GLU A 64 -21.83 -16.63 5.32
N VAL A 65 -21.56 -15.74 6.30
CA VAL A 65 -22.52 -15.41 7.38
C VAL A 65 -23.37 -14.15 7.06
N GLY A 66 -23.25 -13.57 5.85
CA GLY A 66 -24.10 -12.45 5.42
C GLY A 66 -23.77 -11.09 6.05
N LEU A 67 -22.73 -11.00 6.89
CA LEU A 67 -22.24 -9.76 7.51
C LEU A 67 -21.24 -9.00 6.61
N ASN A 68 -21.52 -8.89 5.30
CA ASN A 68 -20.70 -8.10 4.35
C ASN A 68 -20.96 -6.59 4.52
N THR A 69 -20.51 -6.04 5.65
CA THR A 69 -20.53 -4.59 5.85
C THR A 69 -19.28 -3.99 5.21
N HIS A 70 -19.41 -2.99 4.34
CA HIS A 70 -18.25 -2.32 3.70
C HIS A 70 -17.16 -1.88 4.71
N PHE A 71 -17.57 -1.59 5.94
CA PHE A 71 -16.67 -1.27 7.05
C PHE A 71 -15.72 -2.41 7.45
N ILE A 72 -16.16 -3.67 7.43
CA ILE A 72 -15.29 -4.80 7.78
C ILE A 72 -14.20 -5.00 6.73
N THR A 73 -14.54 -4.80 5.45
CA THR A 73 -13.59 -4.83 4.33
C THR A 73 -12.59 -3.68 4.42
N LEU A 74 -13.01 -2.49 4.88
CA LEU A 74 -12.08 -1.38 5.12
C LEU A 74 -11.06 -1.72 6.21
N ILE A 75 -11.51 -2.27 7.34
CA ILE A 75 -10.61 -2.66 8.44
C ILE A 75 -9.63 -3.75 7.98
N GLU A 76 -10.10 -4.76 7.25
CA GLU A 76 -9.25 -5.80 6.68
C GLU A 76 -8.16 -5.21 5.78
N ASN A 77 -8.53 -4.30 4.89
CA ASN A 77 -7.58 -3.66 3.97
C ASN A 77 -6.57 -2.80 4.74
N VAL A 78 -7.02 -2.00 5.72
CA VAL A 78 -6.13 -1.20 6.56
C VAL A 78 -5.17 -2.08 7.37
N TRP A 79 -5.66 -3.20 7.91
CA TRP A 79 -4.85 -4.17 8.62
C TRP A 79 -3.78 -4.79 7.72
N ALA A 80 -4.18 -5.29 6.55
CA ALA A 80 -3.28 -5.90 5.58
C ALA A 80 -2.22 -4.90 5.09
N THR A 81 -2.62 -3.68 4.74
CA THR A 81 -1.68 -2.63 4.34
C THR A 81 -0.74 -2.26 5.49
N GLY A 82 -1.24 -2.15 6.73
CA GLY A 82 -0.43 -1.88 7.91
C GLY A 82 0.64 -2.96 8.15
N MET A 83 0.26 -4.23 8.06
CA MET A 83 1.20 -5.36 8.16
C MET A 83 2.28 -5.30 7.08
N TRP A 84 1.93 -4.97 5.84
CA TRP A 84 2.91 -4.81 4.75
C TRP A 84 3.84 -3.62 4.95
N VAL A 85 3.37 -2.52 5.54
CA VAL A 85 4.22 -1.38 5.91
C VAL A 85 5.23 -1.77 6.99
N VAL A 86 4.82 -2.56 7.99
CA VAL A 86 5.73 -3.08 9.02
C VAL A 86 6.77 -4.02 8.41
N ILE A 87 6.36 -4.92 7.51
CA ILE A 87 7.28 -5.81 6.79
C ILE A 87 8.26 -5.01 5.93
N ALA A 88 7.80 -3.98 5.22
CA ALA A 88 8.67 -3.10 4.42
C ALA A 88 9.68 -2.35 5.29
N TYR A 89 9.25 -1.88 6.46
CA TYR A 89 10.15 -1.27 7.43
C TYR A 89 11.20 -2.27 7.93
N TYR A 90 10.79 -3.50 8.28
CA TYR A 90 11.72 -4.55 8.67
C TYR A 90 12.73 -4.86 7.56
N LEU A 91 12.28 -5.01 6.30
CA LEU A 91 13.14 -5.24 5.14
C LEU A 91 14.16 -4.10 4.95
N PHE A 92 13.74 -2.86 5.19
CA PHE A 92 14.61 -1.70 5.14
C PHE A 92 15.70 -1.75 6.23
N THR A 93 15.36 -2.18 7.46
CA THR A 93 16.34 -2.29 8.56
C THR A 93 17.41 -3.35 8.30
N ILE A 94 17.06 -4.45 7.63
CA ILE A 94 18.02 -5.51 7.25
C ILE A 94 18.79 -5.18 5.96
N LYS A 95 18.53 -4.03 5.33
CA LYS A 95 19.11 -3.60 4.03
C LYS A 95 18.98 -4.64 2.91
N PHE A 96 17.92 -5.45 2.95
CA PHE A 96 17.64 -6.40 1.89
C PHE A 96 16.80 -5.69 0.83
N PHE A 97 17.39 -5.45 -0.34
CA PHE A 97 16.73 -4.82 -1.47
C PHE A 97 16.70 -5.81 -2.63
N LEU A 98 15.52 -6.37 -2.89
CA LEU A 98 15.32 -7.27 -4.02
C LEU A 98 15.02 -6.43 -5.26
N SER A 99 16.10 -6.10 -6.00
CA SER A 99 16.05 -5.48 -7.33
C SER A 99 16.45 -6.56 -8.34
N ILE A 100 15.56 -6.88 -9.28
CA ILE A 100 15.85 -7.77 -10.42
C ILE A 100 16.07 -6.92 -11.67
#